data_AF-A0AA39FR87-F1
#
_entry.id   AF-A0AA39FR87-F1
#
_cell.length_a   1.000
_cell.length_b   1.000
_cell.length_c   1.000
_cell.angle_alpha   90.00
_cell.angle_beta   90.00
_cell.angle_gamma   90.00
#
_symmetry.space_group_name_H-M   'P 1'
#
loop_
_entity.id
_entity.type
_entity.pdbx_description
1 polymer ?
#
loop_
_entity_poly.entity_id
_entity_poly.type
_entity_poly.pdbx_seq_one_letter_code
_entity_poly.pdbx_strand_id
1 'polypeptide(L)'
;MSVQEASGGEIKSKAPPEAPNYAEGSDERSSRGTITGENSNITVGDSCGAHMTTAQQHAQNYLTQRKIFDLFNFLIGHLLVDEPDDPIEYLGYLLDKCMLFKSGLGEPPLLFTIRHIESMFQSLDPSGVGKITLEQYKIGMKTLGIHNYNQQPVECAPGHVDKETFEVEALILGIACECDQDDVMLSPPRNAN
;
A
#
# COMPACT_ATOMS: atom_id res chain seq x y z
N MET A 1 -31.61 48.65 -28.13
CA MET A 1 -31.34 47.50 -27.23
C MET A 1 -29.85 47.46 -27.02
N SER A 2 -29.43 47.74 -25.79
CA SER A 2 -28.05 48.06 -25.44
C SER A 2 -27.22 46.78 -25.25
N VAL A 3 -26.05 46.78 -25.87
CA VAL A 3 -24.93 45.89 -25.60
C VAL A 3 -24.38 46.19 -24.20
N GLN A 4 -24.18 45.16 -23.38
CA GLN A 4 -23.41 45.24 -22.13
C GLN A 4 -22.21 44.32 -22.25
N GLU A 5 -21.03 44.95 -22.29
CA GLU A 5 -19.72 44.34 -22.14
C GLU A 5 -19.48 44.00 -20.66
N ALA A 6 -18.92 42.81 -20.40
CA ALA A 6 -18.47 42.40 -19.08
C ALA A 6 -16.95 42.23 -19.07
N SER A 7 -16.27 43.30 -18.67
CA SER A 7 -15.19 43.34 -17.66
C SER A 7 -14.27 42.11 -17.53
N GLY A 8 -13.04 42.25 -18.03
CA GLY A 8 -11.93 41.33 -17.78
C GLY A 8 -11.46 41.33 -16.32
N GLY A 9 -11.24 40.12 -15.80
CA GLY A 9 -10.58 39.85 -14.51
C GLY A 9 -9.18 39.30 -14.74
N GLU A 10 -8.19 40.04 -14.28
CA GLU A 10 -6.75 39.75 -14.37
C GLU A 10 -6.37 38.66 -13.35
N ILE A 11 -6.01 37.47 -13.81
CA ILE A 11 -5.54 36.37 -12.95
C ILE A 11 -4.04 36.54 -12.74
N LYS A 12 -3.66 37.09 -11.59
CA LYS A 12 -2.26 37.25 -11.17
C LYS A 12 -1.70 35.90 -10.74
N SER A 13 -1.06 35.18 -11.66
CA SER A 13 -0.36 33.92 -11.37
C SER A 13 0.79 34.15 -10.38
N LYS A 14 0.66 33.57 -9.19
CA LYS A 14 1.68 33.54 -8.15
C LYS A 14 2.66 32.41 -8.49
N ALA A 15 3.93 32.76 -8.71
CA ALA A 15 4.99 31.82 -9.05
C ALA A 15 5.21 30.76 -7.94
N PRO A 16 5.59 29.52 -8.27
CA PRO A 16 5.96 28.50 -7.30
C PRO A 16 7.21 28.89 -6.50
N PRO A 17 7.33 28.49 -5.22
CA PRO A 17 8.54 28.71 -4.44
C PRO A 17 9.71 27.90 -5.00
N GLU A 18 10.88 28.55 -5.07
CA GLU A 18 12.16 28.00 -5.51
C GLU A 18 12.53 26.74 -4.73
N ALA A 19 13.00 25.72 -5.47
CA ALA A 19 13.49 24.47 -4.90
C ALA A 19 14.77 24.71 -4.07
N PRO A 20 14.98 23.97 -2.96
CA PRO A 20 16.19 24.09 -2.16
C PRO A 20 17.43 23.61 -2.93
N ASN A 21 18.48 24.39 -2.81
CA ASN A 21 19.78 24.25 -3.47
C ASN A 21 20.54 23.04 -2.89
N TYR A 22 20.81 22.02 -3.70
CA TYR A 22 21.63 20.87 -3.31
C TYR A 22 23.10 21.29 -3.33
N ALA A 23 23.66 21.56 -2.14
CA ALA A 23 25.08 21.80 -2.00
C ALA A 23 25.85 20.49 -2.28
N GLU A 24 26.69 20.52 -3.33
CA GLU A 24 27.74 19.54 -3.57
C GLU A 24 28.78 19.62 -2.44
N GLY A 25 28.92 18.52 -1.70
CA GLY A 25 29.95 18.33 -0.69
C GLY A 25 30.99 17.33 -1.20
N SER A 26 32.02 17.84 -1.86
CA SER A 26 33.28 17.14 -2.12
C SER A 26 34.10 17.07 -0.84
N ASP A 27 34.40 15.86 -0.36
CA ASP A 27 35.51 15.64 0.58
C ASP A 27 36.37 14.47 0.09
N GLU A 28 37.44 14.84 -0.63
CA GLU A 28 38.63 14.02 -0.78
C GLU A 28 39.28 13.84 0.59
N ARG A 29 39.40 12.61 1.07
CA ARG A 29 40.43 12.28 2.07
C ARG A 29 41.23 11.06 1.66
N SER A 30 42.31 11.38 0.95
CA SER A 30 43.54 10.62 0.84
C SER A 30 43.96 9.99 2.17
N SER A 31 44.18 8.68 2.17
CA SER A 31 45.07 8.00 3.14
C SER A 31 45.64 6.72 2.53
N ARG A 32 46.93 6.80 2.20
CA ARG A 32 47.84 5.68 1.95
C ARG A 32 47.90 4.77 3.18
N GLY A 33 47.71 3.46 2.98
CA GLY A 33 47.99 2.42 3.97
C GLY A 33 48.54 1.17 3.27
N THR A 34 49.79 0.84 3.57
CA THR A 34 50.61 -0.26 3.06
C THR A 34 50.06 -1.63 3.47
N ILE A 35 50.10 -2.61 2.57
CA ILE A 35 49.76 -4.01 2.86
C ILE A 35 51.01 -4.71 3.40
N THR A 36 51.01 -5.04 4.69
CA THR A 36 51.85 -6.09 5.27
C THR A 36 50.94 -6.98 6.09
N GLY A 37 50.84 -8.26 5.72
CA GLY A 37 50.04 -9.23 6.45
C GLY A 37 50.64 -9.56 7.80
N GLU A 38 49.78 -9.83 8.77
CA GLU A 38 49.94 -10.88 9.79
C GLU A 38 48.67 -11.00 10.64
N ASN A 39 48.41 -12.23 11.07
CA ASN A 39 47.16 -12.73 11.62
C ASN A 39 46.74 -12.08 12.95
N SER A 40 45.45 -11.78 13.11
CA SER A 40 44.81 -11.77 14.43
C SER A 40 43.28 -11.87 14.33
N ASN A 41 42.73 -12.67 15.24
CA ASN A 41 41.35 -13.14 15.32
C ASN A 41 40.30 -12.02 15.25
N ILE A 42 39.35 -12.15 14.32
CA ILE A 42 38.11 -11.38 14.33
C ILE A 42 37.17 -12.05 15.33
N THR A 43 37.03 -11.43 16.49
CA THR A 43 35.96 -11.72 17.45
C THR A 43 34.61 -11.46 16.79
N VAL A 44 33.79 -12.51 16.68
CA VAL A 44 32.38 -12.42 16.31
C VAL A 44 31.67 -11.56 17.35
N GLY A 45 31.45 -10.31 16.98
CA GLY A 45 30.69 -9.35 17.75
C GLY A 45 30.04 -8.41 16.75
N ASP A 46 29.00 -8.88 16.07
CA ASP A 46 28.18 -8.02 15.24
C ASP A 46 26.69 -8.32 15.47
N SER A 47 26.21 -7.81 16.60
CA SER A 47 24.80 -7.48 16.78
C SER A 47 24.55 -6.18 16.02
N CYS A 48 24.37 -6.25 14.70
CA CYS A 48 23.91 -5.12 13.91
C CYS A 48 22.39 -4.97 14.09
N GLY A 49 21.97 -4.50 15.27
CA GLY A 49 20.66 -3.88 15.42
C GLY A 49 20.75 -2.51 14.76
N ALA A 50 20.42 -2.44 13.47
CA ALA A 50 20.39 -1.16 12.75
C ALA A 50 19.44 -0.19 13.47
N HIS A 51 20.01 0.80 14.16
CA HIS A 51 19.25 1.81 14.88
C HIS A 51 18.62 2.75 13.85
N MET A 52 17.34 2.51 13.56
CA MET A 52 16.55 3.30 12.63
C MET A 52 16.43 4.74 13.13
N THR A 53 16.74 5.71 12.28
CA THR A 53 16.62 7.14 12.61
C THR A 53 15.16 7.55 12.75
N THR A 54 14.88 8.64 13.48
CA THR A 54 13.52 9.19 13.61
C THR A 54 12.87 9.47 12.25
N ALA A 55 13.66 9.94 11.27
CA ALA A 55 13.17 10.18 9.90
C ALA A 55 12.78 8.87 9.20
N GLN A 56 13.59 7.82 9.33
CA GLN A 56 13.28 6.50 8.80
C GLN A 56 12.03 5.91 9.47
N GLN A 57 11.90 6.02 10.80
CA GLN A 57 10.74 5.53 11.53
C GLN A 57 9.46 6.25 11.08
N HIS A 58 9.51 7.57 10.91
CA HIS A 58 8.38 8.35 10.42
C HIS A 58 7.99 7.94 8.99
N ALA A 59 8.95 7.77 8.09
CA ALA A 59 8.70 7.29 6.73
C ALA A 59 8.07 5.88 6.72
N GLN A 60 8.59 4.97 7.54
CA GLN A 60 8.05 3.61 7.67
C GLN A 60 6.61 3.62 8.19
N ASN A 61 6.33 4.45 9.21
CA ASN A 61 4.99 4.61 9.75
C ASN A 61 4.03 5.16 8.69
N TYR A 62 4.43 6.17 7.94
CA TYR A 62 3.62 6.74 6.86
C TYR A 62 3.28 5.68 5.78
N LEU A 63 4.29 4.95 5.29
CA LEU A 63 4.10 3.90 4.27
C LEU A 63 3.16 2.80 4.76
N THR A 64 3.30 2.39 6.02
CA THR A 64 2.51 1.32 6.63
C THR A 64 1.07 1.77 6.92
N GLN A 65 0.89 2.94 7.53
CA GLN A 65 -0.42 3.48 7.89
C GLN A 65 -1.25 3.82 6.65
N ARG A 66 -0.60 4.35 5.60
CA ARG A 66 -1.27 4.67 4.33
C ARG A 66 -1.35 3.49 3.36
N LYS A 67 -0.93 2.29 3.79
CA LYS A 67 -1.00 1.04 3.01
C LYS A 67 -0.38 1.19 1.62
N ILE A 68 0.71 1.95 1.52
CA ILE A 68 1.30 2.33 0.23
C ILE A 68 1.86 1.09 -0.48
N PHE A 69 2.52 0.19 0.24
CA PHE A 69 3.02 -1.06 -0.35
C PHE A 69 1.90 -1.95 -0.88
N ASP A 70 0.79 -2.04 -0.15
CA ASP A 70 -0.38 -2.83 -0.57
C ASP A 70 -0.98 -2.26 -1.85
N LEU A 71 -1.08 -0.93 -1.96
CA LEU A 71 -1.51 -0.24 -3.18
C LEU A 71 -0.58 -0.58 -4.36
N PHE A 72 0.74 -0.48 -4.19
CA PHE A 72 1.67 -0.81 -5.27
C PHE A 72 1.60 -2.27 -5.68
N ASN A 73 1.47 -3.21 -4.73
CA ASN A 73 1.28 -4.63 -5.03
C ASN A 73 0.00 -4.87 -5.84
N PHE A 74 -1.09 -4.18 -5.49
CA PHE A 74 -2.34 -4.22 -6.24
C PHE A 74 -2.18 -3.71 -7.68
N LEU A 75 -1.53 -2.56 -7.86
CA LEU A 75 -1.28 -1.97 -9.19
C LEU A 75 -0.39 -2.89 -10.05
N ILE A 76 0.68 -3.45 -9.46
CA ILE A 76 1.58 -4.39 -10.14
C ILE A 76 0.82 -5.66 -10.52
N GLY A 77 0.00 -6.21 -9.62
CA GLY A 77 -0.82 -7.39 -9.91
C GLY A 77 -1.69 -7.19 -11.15
N HIS A 78 -2.29 -6.01 -11.29
CA HIS A 78 -3.16 -5.69 -12.42
C HIS A 78 -2.38 -5.57 -13.72
N LEU A 79 -1.20 -4.93 -13.69
CA LEU A 79 -0.31 -4.84 -14.84
C LEU A 79 0.17 -6.22 -15.32
N LEU A 80 0.48 -7.12 -14.39
CA LEU A 80 0.94 -8.47 -14.72
C LEU A 80 -0.16 -9.36 -15.31
N VAL A 81 -1.42 -9.09 -14.97
CA VAL A 81 -2.56 -9.88 -15.48
C VAL A 81 -3.05 -9.35 -16.82
N ASP A 82 -3.21 -8.03 -16.93
CA ASP A 82 -3.84 -7.41 -18.09
C ASP A 82 -2.84 -7.04 -19.19
N GLU A 83 -1.55 -6.95 -18.87
CA GLU A 83 -0.44 -6.60 -19.79
C GLU A 83 -0.81 -5.49 -20.79
N PRO A 84 -1.25 -4.31 -20.32
CA PRO A 84 -1.75 -3.25 -21.20
C PRO A 84 -0.65 -2.64 -22.07
N ASP A 85 -1.01 -2.24 -23.30
CA ASP A 85 -0.09 -1.57 -24.25
C ASP A 85 0.44 -0.23 -23.70
N ASP A 86 -0.39 0.53 -22.99
CA ASP A 86 0.00 1.73 -22.25
C ASP A 86 -0.20 1.52 -20.73
N PRO A 87 0.86 1.13 -20.00
CA PRO A 87 0.76 0.84 -18.57
C PRO A 87 0.49 2.10 -17.74
N ILE A 88 0.90 3.30 -18.18
CA ILE A 88 0.72 4.51 -17.38
C ILE A 88 -0.72 4.99 -17.45
N GLU A 89 -1.31 5.00 -18.65
CA GLU A 89 -2.73 5.32 -18.82
C GLU A 89 -3.62 4.33 -18.08
N TYR A 90 -3.32 3.02 -18.19
CA TYR A 90 -4.05 1.98 -17.49
C TYR A 90 -4.00 2.15 -15.95
N LEU A 91 -2.84 2.46 -15.37
CA LEU A 91 -2.73 2.73 -13.94
C LEU A 91 -3.56 3.94 -13.51
N GLY A 92 -3.61 4.99 -14.34
CA GLY A 92 -4.49 6.15 -14.12
C GLY A 92 -5.95 5.74 -14.05
N TYR A 93 -6.41 4.97 -15.04
CA TYR A 93 -7.76 4.40 -15.07
C TYR A 93 -8.07 3.54 -13.83
N LEU A 94 -7.13 2.71 -13.39
CA LEU A 94 -7.31 1.85 -12.23
C LEU A 94 -7.45 2.65 -10.92
N LEU A 95 -6.65 3.72 -10.77
CA LEU A 95 -6.77 4.65 -9.65
C LEU A 95 -8.09 5.42 -9.66
N ASP A 96 -8.57 5.84 -10.84
CA ASP A 96 -9.89 6.48 -10.97
C ASP A 96 -11.02 5.54 -10.53
N LYS A 97 -10.96 4.25 -10.88
CA LYS A 97 -11.91 3.24 -10.38
C LYS A 97 -11.84 3.10 -8.86
N CYS A 98 -10.64 3.07 -8.28
CA CYS A 98 -10.48 3.05 -6.82
C CYS A 98 -11.16 4.27 -6.17
N MET A 99 -10.94 5.47 -6.73
CA MET A 99 -11.56 6.70 -6.21
C MET A 99 -13.09 6.67 -6.32
N LEU A 100 -13.60 6.17 -7.44
CA LEU A 100 -15.03 6.04 -7.67
C LEU A 100 -15.68 5.03 -6.70
N PHE A 101 -15.08 3.86 -6.52
CA PHE A 101 -15.52 2.87 -5.52
C PHE A 101 -15.50 3.46 -4.10
N LYS A 102 -14.43 4.16 -3.73
CA LYS A 102 -14.33 4.85 -2.42
C LYS A 102 -15.43 5.88 -2.19
N SER A 103 -15.92 6.52 -3.25
CA SER A 103 -17.04 7.46 -3.17
C SER A 103 -18.42 6.78 -3.14
N GLY A 104 -18.47 5.45 -3.15
CA GLY A 104 -19.71 4.67 -3.24
C GLY A 104 -20.36 4.68 -4.63
N LEU A 105 -19.63 5.13 -5.65
CA LEU A 105 -20.16 5.36 -7.00
C LEU A 105 -19.59 4.41 -8.05
N GLY A 106 -19.19 3.20 -7.69
CA GLY A 106 -18.64 2.24 -8.65
C GLY A 106 -18.41 0.88 -8.04
N GLU A 107 -18.05 -0.08 -8.88
CA GLU A 107 -17.60 -1.39 -8.44
C GLU A 107 -16.10 -1.35 -8.09
N PRO A 108 -15.67 -2.17 -7.13
CA PRO A 108 -14.26 -2.24 -6.80
C PRO A 108 -13.45 -2.80 -7.97
N PRO A 109 -12.26 -2.26 -8.26
CA PRO A 109 -11.35 -2.92 -9.18
C PRO A 109 -10.80 -4.18 -8.53
N LEU A 110 -11.23 -5.33 -9.05
CA LEU A 110 -10.88 -6.65 -8.54
C LEU A 110 -9.81 -7.28 -9.42
N LEU A 111 -8.71 -7.71 -8.80
CA LEU A 111 -7.73 -8.60 -9.45
C LEU A 111 -8.32 -9.99 -9.72
N PHE A 112 -9.11 -10.48 -8.76
CA PHE A 112 -9.69 -11.80 -8.80
C PHE A 112 -11.19 -11.70 -9.08
N THR A 113 -11.63 -12.35 -10.15
CA THR A 113 -13.07 -12.54 -10.37
C THR A 113 -13.63 -13.50 -9.32
N ILE A 114 -14.95 -13.47 -9.11
CA ILE A 114 -15.65 -14.43 -8.23
C ILE A 114 -15.25 -15.87 -8.57
N ARG A 115 -15.11 -16.21 -9.85
CA ARG A 115 -14.67 -17.55 -10.29
C ARG A 115 -13.28 -17.94 -9.78
N HIS A 116 -12.37 -16.98 -9.64
CA HIS A 116 -11.03 -17.23 -9.09
C HIS A 116 -11.10 -17.49 -7.59
N ILE A 117 -11.94 -16.75 -6.86
CA ILE A 117 -12.18 -16.95 -5.42
C ILE A 117 -12.89 -18.31 -5.20
N GLU A 118 -13.87 -18.65 -6.02
CA GLU A 118 -14.54 -19.95 -6.01
C GLU A 118 -13.55 -21.10 -6.24
N SER A 119 -12.67 -20.94 -7.23
CA SER A 119 -11.63 -21.95 -7.52
C SER A 119 -10.65 -22.09 -6.36
N MET A 120 -10.31 -20.98 -5.70
CA MET A 120 -9.48 -21.00 -4.50
C MET A 120 -10.16 -21.77 -3.37
N PHE A 121 -11.44 -21.50 -3.11
CA PHE A 121 -12.21 -22.22 -2.10
C PHE A 121 -12.25 -23.73 -2.40
N GLN A 122 -12.55 -24.11 -3.64
CA GLN A 122 -12.55 -25.51 -4.07
C GLN A 122 -11.19 -26.19 -3.86
N SER A 123 -10.08 -25.47 -4.05
CA SER A 123 -8.74 -26.00 -3.80
C SER A 123 -8.46 -26.27 -2.32
N LEU A 124 -9.11 -25.50 -1.43
CA LEU A 124 -9.01 -25.64 0.02
C LEU A 124 -9.99 -26.68 0.58
N ASP A 125 -11.08 -26.98 -0.13
CA ASP A 125 -12.04 -28.03 0.18
C ASP A 125 -12.03 -29.17 -0.87
N PRO A 126 -10.95 -29.96 -0.94
CA PRO A 126 -10.86 -31.07 -1.91
C PRO A 126 -11.89 -32.18 -1.65
N SER A 127 -12.51 -32.18 -0.47
CA SER A 127 -13.56 -33.15 -0.10
C SER A 127 -14.95 -32.71 -0.56
N GLY A 128 -15.12 -31.46 -1.00
CA GLY A 128 -16.40 -30.91 -1.46
C GLY A 128 -17.46 -30.84 -0.36
N VAL A 129 -17.06 -30.66 0.89
CA VAL A 129 -17.96 -30.61 2.06
C VAL A 129 -18.71 -29.27 2.14
N GLY A 130 -18.22 -28.24 1.45
CA GLY A 130 -18.77 -26.88 1.45
C GLY A 130 -18.25 -26.01 2.60
N LYS A 131 -17.20 -26.45 3.30
CA LYS A 131 -16.60 -25.73 4.42
C LYS A 131 -15.10 -26.00 4.51
N ILE A 132 -14.36 -25.00 4.98
CA ILE A 132 -12.92 -25.06 5.20
C ILE A 132 -12.60 -24.77 6.66
N THR A 133 -11.45 -25.24 7.15
CA THR A 133 -10.99 -24.90 8.50
C THR A 133 -10.54 -23.43 8.56
N LEU A 134 -10.52 -22.86 9.77
CA LEU A 134 -10.01 -21.50 9.99
C LEU A 134 -8.55 -21.32 9.52
N GLU A 135 -7.74 -22.39 9.59
CA GLU A 135 -6.37 -22.39 9.06
C GLU A 135 -6.37 -22.30 7.53
N GLN A 136 -7.20 -23.09 6.86
CA GLN A 136 -7.36 -23.06 5.40
C GLN A 136 -7.89 -21.71 4.94
N TYR A 137 -8.85 -21.12 5.66
CA TYR A 137 -9.32 -19.75 5.44
C TYR A 137 -8.15 -18.74 5.46
N LYS A 138 -7.30 -18.79 6.50
CA LYS A 138 -6.11 -17.92 6.63
C LYS A 138 -5.12 -18.11 5.48
N ILE A 139 -4.92 -19.35 5.04
CA ILE A 139 -4.07 -19.66 3.88
C ILE A 139 -4.69 -19.06 2.62
N GLY A 140 -5.98 -19.30 2.37
CA GLY A 140 -6.70 -18.78 1.21
C GLY A 140 -6.63 -17.26 1.09
N MET A 141 -6.86 -16.53 2.17
CA MET A 141 -6.76 -15.06 2.19
C MET A 141 -5.36 -14.59 1.79
N LYS A 142 -4.31 -15.19 2.37
CA LYS A 142 -2.92 -14.86 2.02
C LYS A 142 -2.58 -15.21 0.57
N THR A 143 -3.07 -16.33 0.06
CA THR A 143 -2.86 -16.75 -1.33
C THR A 143 -3.55 -15.81 -2.32
N LEU A 144 -4.69 -15.24 -1.94
CA LEU A 144 -5.37 -14.17 -2.68
C LEU A 144 -4.69 -12.81 -2.51
N GLY A 145 -3.55 -12.72 -1.81
CA GLY A 145 -2.84 -11.46 -1.55
C GLY A 145 -3.50 -10.56 -0.52
N ILE A 146 -4.50 -11.06 0.20
CA ILE A 146 -5.24 -10.32 1.23
C ILE A 146 -4.51 -10.52 2.55
N HIS A 147 -3.79 -9.49 2.99
CA HIS A 147 -2.97 -9.56 4.22
C HIS A 147 -3.67 -9.00 5.46
N ASN A 148 -4.60 -8.05 5.29
CA ASN A 148 -5.41 -7.50 6.37
C ASN A 148 -6.83 -8.02 6.22
N TYR A 149 -7.11 -9.15 6.88
CA TYR A 149 -8.42 -9.79 6.85
C TYR A 149 -8.90 -10.15 8.25
N ASN A 150 -10.21 -10.34 8.38
CA ASN A 150 -10.82 -10.73 9.63
C ASN A 150 -10.26 -12.08 10.10
N GLN A 151 -9.52 -12.07 11.22
CA GLN A 151 -8.92 -13.28 11.79
C GLN A 151 -9.92 -14.18 12.51
N GLN A 152 -11.13 -13.67 12.74
CA GLN A 152 -12.26 -14.33 13.40
C GLN A 152 -13.51 -14.13 12.54
N PRO A 153 -13.56 -14.73 11.33
CA PRO A 153 -14.73 -14.66 10.45
C PRO A 153 -15.93 -15.34 11.11
N VAL A 154 -17.11 -15.11 10.52
CA VAL A 154 -18.30 -15.86 10.92
C VAL A 154 -18.06 -17.36 10.68
N GLU A 155 -18.19 -18.15 11.74
CA GLU A 155 -17.99 -19.59 11.66
C GLU A 155 -19.33 -20.31 11.46
N CYS A 156 -19.42 -21.17 10.45
CA CYS A 156 -20.61 -22.01 10.22
C CYS A 156 -20.69 -23.19 11.21
N ALA A 157 -19.54 -23.61 11.72
CA ALA A 157 -19.37 -24.57 12.80
C ALA A 157 -18.04 -24.27 13.50
N PRO A 158 -17.82 -24.71 14.75
CA PRO A 158 -16.59 -24.40 15.48
C PRO A 158 -15.33 -24.71 14.68
N GLY A 159 -14.51 -23.69 14.44
CA GLY A 159 -13.28 -23.70 13.66
C GLY A 159 -13.45 -23.84 12.14
N HIS A 160 -14.65 -23.66 11.60
CA HIS A 160 -14.97 -23.83 10.19
C HIS A 160 -15.68 -22.61 9.59
N VAL A 161 -15.31 -22.28 8.36
CA VAL A 161 -15.85 -21.20 7.56
C VAL A 161 -16.51 -21.81 6.32
N ASP A 162 -17.71 -21.36 5.98
CA ASP A 162 -18.40 -21.79 4.75
C ASP A 162 -17.95 -20.99 3.52
N LYS A 163 -18.40 -21.44 2.35
CA LYS A 163 -18.08 -20.81 1.06
C LYS A 163 -18.52 -19.34 1.01
N GLU A 164 -19.75 -19.08 1.44
CA GLU A 164 -20.34 -17.73 1.38
C GLU A 164 -19.53 -16.74 2.23
N THR A 165 -19.21 -17.10 3.47
CA THR A 165 -18.40 -16.25 4.34
C THR A 165 -17.01 -16.01 3.75
N PHE A 166 -16.35 -17.04 3.22
CA PHE A 166 -15.04 -16.89 2.58
C PHE A 166 -15.09 -15.91 1.40
N GLU A 167 -16.10 -16.02 0.53
CA GLU A 167 -16.25 -15.14 -0.63
C GLU A 167 -16.52 -13.69 -0.24
N VAL A 168 -17.41 -13.48 0.72
CA VAL A 168 -17.75 -12.15 1.22
C VAL A 168 -16.53 -11.48 1.85
N GLU A 169 -15.81 -12.18 2.72
CA GLU A 169 -14.60 -11.65 3.38
C GLU A 169 -13.51 -11.35 2.33
N ALA A 170 -13.30 -12.24 1.35
CA ALA A 170 -12.31 -12.03 0.30
C ALA A 170 -12.63 -10.83 -0.61
N LEU A 171 -13.92 -10.61 -0.90
CA LEU A 171 -14.38 -9.53 -1.76
C LEU A 171 -14.36 -8.17 -1.04
N ILE A 172 -14.81 -8.12 0.23
CA ILE A 172 -14.89 -6.89 1.01
C ILE A 172 -13.49 -6.39 1.38
N LEU A 173 -12.63 -7.28 1.88
CA LEU A 173 -11.30 -6.90 2.40
C LEU A 173 -10.23 -6.77 1.32
N GLY A 174 -10.49 -7.32 0.13
CA GLY A 174 -9.62 -7.09 -1.03
C GLY A 174 -9.53 -5.62 -1.44
N ILE A 175 -10.50 -4.77 -1.06
CA ILE A 175 -10.53 -3.34 -1.42
C ILE A 175 -10.77 -2.41 -0.21
N ALA A 176 -11.30 -2.90 0.91
CA ALA A 176 -11.58 -2.05 2.08
C ALA A 176 -10.30 -1.55 2.76
N CYS A 177 -9.84 -0.38 2.32
CA CYS A 177 -9.11 0.54 3.18
C CYS A 177 -10.06 0.98 4.28
N GLU A 178 -9.91 0.47 5.50
CA GLU A 178 -10.51 1.07 6.69
C GLU A 178 -9.95 2.49 6.82
N CYS A 179 -10.66 3.46 6.27
CA CYS A 179 -10.50 4.86 6.57
C CYS A 179 -11.29 5.14 7.85
N ASP A 180 -10.83 4.63 8.99
CA ASP A 180 -11.23 5.22 10.25
C ASP A 180 -10.46 6.53 10.44
N GLN A 181 -11.25 7.60 10.41
CA GLN A 181 -10.84 8.94 10.83
C GLN A 181 -10.49 8.89 12.32
N ASP A 182 -9.25 9.23 12.66
CA ASP A 182 -8.97 9.99 13.87
C ASP A 182 -8.11 11.19 13.48
N ASP A 183 -8.80 12.29 13.22
CA ASP A 183 -8.28 13.63 13.11
C ASP A 183 -7.91 14.10 14.53
N VAL A 184 -6.68 13.84 14.97
CA VAL A 184 -6.07 14.50 16.14
C VAL A 184 -4.68 15.03 15.78
N MET A 185 -4.68 16.27 15.31
CA MET A 185 -3.87 17.38 15.85
C MET A 185 -2.45 17.03 16.32
N LEU A 186 -1.45 17.38 15.50
CA LEU A 186 -0.13 17.82 15.99
C LEU A 186 0.54 18.72 14.94
N SER A 187 -0.04 19.91 14.73
CA SER A 187 0.74 21.07 14.28
C SER A 187 1.64 21.53 15.45
N PRO A 188 2.95 21.75 15.25
CA PRO A 188 3.79 22.30 16.30
C PRO A 188 3.38 23.75 16.63
N PRO A 189 3.52 24.20 17.88
CA PRO A 189 3.16 25.56 18.26
C PRO A 189 4.06 26.55 17.52
N ARG A 190 3.42 27.48 16.79
CA ARG A 190 4.10 28.72 16.36
C ARG A 190 4.49 29.48 17.61
N ASN A 191 5.79 29.54 17.85
CA ASN A 191 6.44 30.52 18.70
C ASN A 191 5.89 31.93 18.42
N ALA A 192 5.15 32.46 19.39
CA ALA A 192 4.92 33.90 19.49
C ALA A 192 6.13 34.52 20.20
N ASN A 193 6.58 35.65 19.65
CA ASN A 193 7.58 36.61 20.15
C ASN A 193 7.94 36.52 21.63
#